data_AF-A0A2E0QYY3-F1
#
_entry.id   AF-A0A2E0QYY3-F1
#
_cell.length_a   1.000
_cell.length_b   1.000
_cell.length_c   1.000
_cell.angle_alpha   90.00
_cell.angle_beta   90.00
_cell.angle_gamma   90.00
#
_symmetry.space_group_name_H-M   'P 1'
#
loop_
_entity.id
_entity.type
_entity.pdbx_description
1 polymer ?
#
loop_
_entity_poly.entity_id
_entity_poly.type
_entity_poly.pdbx_seq_one_letter_code
_entity_poly.pdbx_strand_id
1 'polypeptide(L)'
;MAKKRKIKDEDLVGPALVKETARRIRLARTHWDAHKNGACRMERERALKLYNRLTKEEKDQIPQVLRVWLRYRSEKYFGDHRTPPGTGRKKKGR
;
A
#
# COMPACT_ATOMS: atom_id res chain seq x y z
N MET A 1 5.61 19.98 25.66
CA MET A 1 5.37 18.55 25.35
C MET A 1 6.20 18.14 24.14
N ALA A 2 7.05 17.12 24.26
CA ALA A 2 7.95 16.70 23.19
C ALA A 2 7.18 16.10 22.01
N LYS A 3 7.45 16.61 20.79
CA LYS A 3 6.87 16.12 19.54
C LYS A 3 7.37 14.69 19.30
N LYS A 4 6.52 13.67 19.51
CA LYS A 4 6.86 12.26 19.22
C LYS A 4 7.36 12.17 17.78
N ARG A 5 8.61 11.73 17.60
CA ARG A 5 9.18 11.46 16.26
C ARG A 5 8.37 10.34 15.63
N LYS A 6 7.89 10.56 14.40
CA LYS A 6 7.23 9.51 13.62
C LYS A 6 8.28 8.44 13.29
N ILE A 7 8.06 7.21 13.75
CA ILE A 7 8.85 6.06 13.34
C ILE A 7 8.64 5.88 11.83
N LYS A 8 9.73 5.67 11.08
CA LYS A 8 9.63 5.46 9.63
C LYS A 8 9.07 4.07 9.37
N ASP A 9 8.37 3.93 8.25
CA ASP A 9 7.79 2.65 7.81
C ASP A 9 8.86 1.53 7.72
N GLU A 10 10.10 1.90 7.37
CA GLU A 10 11.28 1.01 7.29
C GLU A 10 11.68 0.40 8.64
N ASP A 11 11.51 1.14 9.73
CA ASP A 11 11.97 0.72 11.07
C ASP A 11 10.91 -0.11 11.82
N LEU A 12 9.72 -0.29 11.23
CA LEU A 12 8.63 -1.03 11.86
C LEU A 12 8.91 -2.54 11.86
N VAL A 13 8.69 -3.17 13.02
CA VAL A 13 8.81 -4.63 13.20
C VAL A 13 7.65 -5.18 14.02
N GLY A 14 7.43 -6.50 13.93
CA GLY A 14 6.47 -7.20 14.77
C GLY A 14 5.04 -6.64 14.67
N PRO A 15 4.32 -6.51 15.80
CA PRO A 15 2.95 -6.00 15.81
C PRO A 15 2.78 -4.61 15.19
N ALA A 16 3.80 -3.75 15.23
CA ALA A 16 3.73 -2.41 14.64
C ALA A 16 3.73 -2.49 13.10
N LEU A 17 4.54 -3.39 12.54
CA LEU A 17 4.59 -3.65 11.09
C LEU A 17 3.28 -4.24 10.59
N VAL A 18 2.68 -5.20 11.32
CA VAL A 18 1.36 -5.78 11.01
C VAL A 18 0.28 -4.70 10.99
N LYS A 19 0.22 -3.87 12.04
CA LYS A 19 -0.77 -2.78 12.16
C LYS A 19 -0.64 -1.76 11.03
N GLU A 20 0.58 -1.34 10.71
CA GLU A 20 0.81 -0.38 9.64
C GLU A 20 0.49 -0.98 8.27
N THR A 21 0.84 -2.25 8.03
CA THR A 21 0.48 -2.95 6.79
C THR A 21 -1.04 -2.98 6.61
N ALA A 22 -1.78 -3.40 7.64
CA ALA A 22 -3.25 -3.42 7.59
C ALA A 22 -3.85 -2.01 7.38
N ARG A 23 -3.27 -0.98 8.01
CA ARG A 23 -3.68 0.43 7.84
C ARG A 23 -3.48 0.90 6.40
N ARG A 24 -2.33 0.60 5.79
CA ARG A 24 -2.03 0.95 4.38
C ARG A 24 -2.97 0.27 3.41
N ILE A 25 -3.29 -1.01 3.61
CA ILE A 25 -4.26 -1.72 2.77
C ILE A 25 -5.65 -1.06 2.86
N ARG A 26 -6.10 -0.69 4.07
CA ARG A 26 -7.38 0.03 4.25
C ARG A 26 -7.36 1.37 3.54
N LEU A 27 -6.28 2.14 3.66
CA LEU A 27 -6.16 3.43 2.99
C LEU A 27 -6.17 3.30 1.46
N ALA A 28 -5.47 2.29 0.91
CA ALA A 28 -5.54 1.97 -0.51
C ALA A 28 -6.97 1.63 -0.95
N ARG A 29 -7.70 0.82 -0.17
CA ARG A 29 -9.12 0.51 -0.42
C ARG A 29 -10.00 1.75 -0.41
N THR A 30 -9.84 2.63 0.58
CA THR A 30 -10.59 3.89 0.62
C THR A 30 -10.33 4.76 -0.61
N HIS A 31 -9.09 4.81 -1.12
CA HIS A 31 -8.80 5.51 -2.36
C HIS A 31 -9.40 4.82 -3.59
N TRP A 32 -9.43 3.49 -3.61
CA TRP A 32 -10.08 2.71 -4.67
C TRP A 32 -11.59 2.96 -4.71
N ASP A 33 -12.27 2.88 -3.55
CA ASP A 33 -13.70 3.16 -3.42
C ASP A 33 -14.02 4.61 -3.86
N ALA A 34 -13.13 5.55 -3.57
CA ALA A 34 -13.22 6.95 -4.00
C ALA A 34 -12.75 7.21 -5.45
N HIS A 35 -12.42 6.17 -6.23
CA HIS A 35 -11.91 6.27 -7.61
C HIS A 35 -10.63 7.13 -7.76
N LYS A 36 -9.87 7.34 -6.67
CA LYS A 36 -8.61 8.08 -6.64
C LYS A 36 -7.44 7.14 -7.01
N ASN A 37 -7.41 6.70 -8.27
CA ASN A 37 -6.51 5.65 -8.76
C ASN A 37 -5.02 5.94 -8.53
N GLY A 38 -4.57 7.20 -8.67
CA GLY A 38 -3.19 7.58 -8.39
C GLY A 38 -2.80 7.35 -6.93
N ALA A 39 -3.65 7.82 -5.99
CA ALA A 39 -3.44 7.62 -4.55
C ALA A 39 -3.55 6.14 -4.16
N CYS A 40 -4.50 5.42 -4.74
CA CYS A 40 -4.64 3.97 -4.54
C CYS A 40 -3.37 3.22 -4.95
N ARG A 41 -2.78 3.54 -6.11
CA ARG A 41 -1.54 2.90 -6.59
C ARG A 41 -0.38 3.15 -5.62
N MET A 42 -0.20 4.39 -5.18
CA MET A 42 0.88 4.74 -4.23
C MET A 42 0.74 4.01 -2.90
N GLU A 43 -0.47 3.99 -2.31
CA GLU A 43 -0.68 3.31 -1.03
C GLU A 43 -0.63 1.79 -1.17
N ARG A 44 -1.07 1.22 -2.31
CA ARG A 44 -0.87 -0.19 -2.65
C ARG A 44 0.60 -0.57 -2.68
N GLU A 45 1.44 0.22 -3.35
CA GLU A 45 2.87 -0.04 -3.44
C GLU A 45 3.53 -0.04 -2.06
N ARG A 46 3.18 0.93 -1.21
CA ARG A 46 3.63 0.98 0.20
C ARG A 46 3.15 -0.24 0.98
N ALA A 47 1.87 -0.62 0.83
CA ALA A 47 1.31 -1.80 1.47
C ALA A 47 2.04 -3.08 1.06
N LEU A 48 2.36 -3.27 -0.23
CA LEU A 48 3.12 -4.42 -0.71
C LEU A 48 4.53 -4.46 -0.14
N LYS A 49 5.24 -3.31 -0.09
CA LYS A 49 6.58 -3.23 0.52
C LYS A 49 6.58 -3.71 1.97
N LEU A 50 5.59 -3.30 2.78
CA LEU A 50 5.47 -3.75 4.16
C LEU A 50 5.02 -5.21 4.25
N TYR A 51 4.02 -5.60 3.45
CA TYR A 51 3.48 -6.96 3.45
C TYR A 51 4.54 -8.01 3.10
N ASN A 52 5.47 -7.70 2.20
CA ASN A 52 6.54 -8.61 1.82
C ASN A 52 7.57 -8.85 2.93
N ARG A 53 7.67 -7.94 3.91
CA ARG A 53 8.55 -8.09 5.08
C ARG A 53 7.94 -8.96 6.19
N LEU A 54 6.62 -9.15 6.18
CA LEU A 54 5.92 -9.93 7.20
C LEU A 54 6.22 -11.43 7.05
N THR A 55 6.39 -12.11 8.18
CA THR A 55 6.39 -13.58 8.24
C THR A 55 5.01 -14.15 7.92
N LYS A 56 4.90 -15.47 7.79
CA LYS A 56 3.61 -16.13 7.53
C LYS A 56 2.63 -15.89 8.69
N GLU A 57 3.13 -16.04 9.92
CA GLU A 57 2.37 -15.88 11.16
C GLU A 57 1.87 -14.44 11.31
N GLU A 58 2.71 -13.46 10.96
CA GLU A 58 2.34 -12.05 10.97
C GLU A 58 1.32 -11.70 9.88
N LYS A 59 1.42 -12.31 8.69
CA LYS A 59 0.42 -12.17 7.63
C LYS A 59 -0.93 -12.72 8.08
N ASP A 60 -0.97 -13.80 8.84
CA ASP A 60 -2.21 -14.40 9.34
C ASP A 60 -2.95 -13.50 10.35
N GLN A 61 -2.23 -12.60 11.03
CA GLN A 61 -2.84 -11.56 11.87
C GLN A 61 -3.57 -10.47 11.05
N ILE A 62 -3.30 -10.35 9.75
CA ILE A 62 -4.01 -9.41 8.88
C ILE A 62 -5.35 -10.02 8.47
N PRO A 63 -6.49 -9.29 8.63
CA PRO A 63 -7.80 -9.74 8.19
C PRO A 63 -7.78 -10.28 6.75
N GLN A 64 -8.32 -11.48 6.55
CA GLN A 64 -8.29 -12.20 5.26
C GLN A 64 -8.80 -11.33 4.10
N VAL A 65 -9.86 -10.54 4.33
CA VAL A 65 -10.41 -9.61 3.33
C VAL A 65 -9.38 -8.61 2.81
N LEU A 66 -8.47 -8.13 3.65
CA LEU A 66 -7.41 -7.20 3.26
C LEU A 66 -6.32 -7.92 2.48
N ARG A 67 -5.96 -9.15 2.87
CA ARG A 67 -4.98 -9.97 2.14
C ARG A 67 -5.46 -10.33 0.74
N VAL A 68 -6.71 -10.78 0.63
CA VAL A 68 -7.33 -11.12 -0.66
C VAL A 68 -7.43 -9.88 -1.56
N TRP A 69 -7.85 -8.74 -0.99
CA TRP A 69 -7.91 -7.50 -1.76
C TRP A 69 -6.53 -7.08 -2.27
N LEU A 70 -5.51 -7.10 -1.40
CA LEU A 70 -4.15 -6.69 -1.77
C LEU A 70 -3.57 -7.61 -2.85
N ARG A 71 -3.68 -8.94 -2.70
CA ARG A 71 -3.04 -9.89 -3.62
C ARG A 71 -3.78 -10.08 -4.94
N TYR A 72 -5.11 -10.07 -4.93
CA TYR A 72 -5.89 -10.43 -6.11
C TYR A 72 -6.57 -9.22 -6.73
N ARG A 73 -7.40 -8.53 -5.96
CA ARG A 73 -8.20 -7.42 -6.50
C ARG A 73 -7.32 -6.26 -6.94
N SER A 74 -6.38 -5.84 -6.10
CA SER A 74 -5.49 -4.73 -6.43
C SER A 74 -4.53 -5.07 -7.58
N GLU A 75 -4.08 -6.32 -7.69
CA GLU A 75 -3.24 -6.79 -8.81
C GLU A 75 -3.99 -6.69 -10.13
N LYS A 76 -5.24 -7.16 -10.21
CA LYS A 76 -6.07 -7.07 -11.42
C LYS A 76 -6.18 -5.64 -12.00
N TYR A 77 -6.23 -4.63 -11.13
CA TYR A 77 -6.42 -3.24 -11.57
C TYR A 77 -5.12 -2.43 -11.70
N PHE A 78 -4.11 -2.74 -10.88
CA PHE A 78 -2.89 -1.93 -10.74
C PHE A 78 -1.59 -2.69 -11.00
N GLY A 79 -1.66 -3.98 -11.34
CA GLY A 79 -0.50 -4.82 -11.66
C GLY A 79 0.23 -4.36 -12.93
N ASP A 80 1.46 -4.83 -13.08
CA ASP A 80 2.39 -4.39 -14.14
C ASP A 80 1.94 -4.79 -15.55
N HIS A 81 1.05 -5.78 -15.63
CA HIS A 81 0.39 -6.21 -16.87
C HIS A 81 -0.61 -5.17 -17.43
N ARG A 82 -0.93 -4.11 -16.67
CA ARG A 82 -1.79 -3.02 -17.14
C ARG A 82 -0.92 -1.93 -17.72
N THR A 83 -1.19 -1.54 -18.97
CA THR A 83 -0.57 -0.36 -19.58
C THR A 83 -0.73 0.84 -18.63
N PRO A 84 0.37 1.45 -18.18
CA PRO A 84 0.29 2.64 -17.34
C PRO A 84 -0.55 3.69 -18.07
N PRO A 85 -1.50 4.39 -17.40
CA PRO A 85 -2.14 5.54 -18.01
C PRO A 85 -1.04 6.49 -18.45
N GLY A 86 -1.03 6.80 -19.75
CA GLY A 86 0.10 7.45 -20.43
C GLY A 86 0.72 8.54 -19.58
N THR A 87 2.03 8.45 -19.34
CA THR A 87 2.79 9.49 -18.67
C THR A 87 2.85 10.72 -19.57
N GLY A 88 1.75 11.48 -19.63
CA GLY A 88 1.68 12.82 -20.17
C GLY A 88 2.41 13.80 -19.25
N ARG A 89 3.65 13.47 -18.86
CA ARG A 89 4.55 14.45 -18.25
C ARG A 89 5.01 15.32 -19.41
N LYS A 90 4.29 16.41 -19.68
CA LYS A 90 4.78 17.50 -20.53
C LYS A 90 6.21 17.80 -20.06
N LYS A 91 7.20 17.49 -20.89
CA LYS A 91 8.53 18.10 -20.80
C LYS A 91 8.27 19.61 -20.86
N LYS A 92 8.29 20.30 -19.72
CA LYS A 92 8.54 21.73 -19.71
C LYS A 92 9.99 21.85 -20.15
N GLY A 93 10.18 22.11 -21.44
CA GLY A 93 11.44 22.61 -21.96
C GLY A 93 11.81 23.85 -21.17
N ARG A 94 13.03 23.84 -20.63
CA ARG A 94 13.78 25.01 -20.23
C ARG A 94 15.02 25.03 -21.09
#